data_AF-A0A6B3N090-F1
#
_entry.id   AF-A0A6B3N090-F1
#
_cell.length_a   1.000
_cell.length_b   1.000
_cell.length_c   1.000
_cell.angle_alpha   90.00
_cell.angle_beta   90.00
_cell.angle_gamma   90.00
#
_symmetry.space_group_name_H-M   'P 1'
#
loop_
_entity.id
_entity.type
_entity.pdbx_description
1 polymer ?
#
loop_
_entity_poly.entity_id
_entity_poly.type
_entity_poly.pdbx_seq_one_letter_code
_entity_poly.pdbx_strand_id
1 'polypeptide(L)' 'SLVTGFLAWPVMGIILGIKGNEWAWKSRRWKSIKTFKRHQRVWALTSFVIIAIIVTLLFLFLELIRKLALNLVG' A
#
# COMPACT_ATOMS: atom_id res chain seq x y z
N SER A 1 14.98 -19.10 6.62
CA SER A 1 14.66 -19.95 5.45
C SER A 1 13.93 -19.12 4.39
N LEU A 2 13.84 -19.58 3.14
CA LEU A 2 13.03 -18.90 2.11
C LEU A 2 11.57 -18.70 2.56
N VAL A 3 11.05 -19.65 3.35
CA VAL A 3 9.72 -19.62 3.96
C VAL A 3 9.55 -18.43 4.92
N THR A 4 10.53 -18.15 5.79
CA THR A 4 10.46 -17.00 6.69
C THR A 4 10.53 -15.67 5.94
N GLY A 5 11.27 -15.60 4.81
CA GLY A 5 11.35 -14.37 3.99
C GLY A 5 10.05 -14.08 3.24
N PHE A 6 9.44 -15.10 2.62
CA PHE A 6 8.20 -14.92 1.85
C PHE A 6 6.99 -14.57 2.72
N LEU A 7 6.93 -15.06 3.96
CA LEU A 7 5.83 -14.76 4.88
C LEU A 7 6.06 -13.51 5.75
N ALA A 8 7.31 -13.05 5.89
CA ALA A 8 7.59 -11.86 6.71
C ALA A 8 6.93 -10.59 6.16
N TRP A 9 6.98 -10.37 4.85
CA TRP A 9 6.43 -9.14 4.24
C TRP A 9 4.89 -9.02 4.35
N PRO A 10 4.05 -10.06 4.10
CA PRO A 10 2.61 -9.94 4.25
C PRO A 10 2.21 -9.82 5.73
N VAL A 11 2.89 -10.56 6.62
CA VAL A 11 2.66 -10.48 8.07
C VAL A 11 2.97 -9.07 8.57
N MET A 12 4.09 -8.48 8.15
CA MET A 12 4.42 -7.10 8.48
C MET A 12 3.39 -6.11 7.90
N GLY A 13 2.90 -6.33 6.68
CA GLY A 13 1.82 -5.55 6.09
C GLY A 13 0.54 -5.56 6.92
N ILE A 14 0.13 -6.72 7.42
CA ILE A 14 -1.04 -6.88 8.31
C ILE A 14 -0.80 -6.16 9.64
N ILE A 15 0.36 -6.34 10.26
CA ILE A 15 0.72 -5.68 11.52
C ILE A 15 0.69 -4.15 11.35
N LEU A 16 1.22 -3.63 10.24
CA LEU A 16 1.17 -2.20 9.92
C LEU A 16 -0.26 -1.72 9.66
N GLY A 17 -1.12 -2.52 9.03
CA GLY A 17 -2.53 -2.18 8.87
C GLY A 17 -3.27 -2.05 10.20
N ILE A 18 -3.03 -2.99 11.12
CA ILE A 18 -3.70 -3.02 12.44
C ILE A 18 -3.11 -1.98 13.39
N LYS A 19 -1.78 -1.92 13.52
CA LYS A 19 -1.07 -1.09 14.50
C LYS A 19 -0.51 0.22 13.94
N GLY A 20 -0.66 0.48 12.64
CA GLY A 20 -0.06 1.65 11.98
C GLY A 20 -0.45 2.97 12.62
N ASN A 21 -1.72 3.13 13.01
CA ASN A 21 -2.19 4.32 13.73
C ASN A 21 -1.54 4.45 15.12
N GLU A 22 -1.38 3.35 15.85
CA GLU A 22 -0.75 3.36 17.17
C GLU A 22 0.74 3.73 17.06
N TRP A 23 1.44 3.15 16.09
CA TRP A 23 2.85 3.42 15.87
C TRP A 23 3.08 4.85 15.36
N ALA A 24 2.23 5.35 14.46
CA ALA A 24 2.29 6.74 14.00
C ALA A 24 1.94 7.76 15.10
N TRP A 25 1.10 7.37 16.07
CA TRP A 25 0.84 8.18 17.26
C TRP A 25 2.09 8.26 18.15
N LYS A 26 2.78 7.13 18.37
CA LYS A 26 3.97 7.04 19.22
C LYS A 26 5.24 7.63 18.59
N SER A 27 5.32 7.71 17.26
CA SER A 27 6.54 8.12 16.54
C SER A 27 6.89 9.61 16.68
N ARG A 28 5.94 10.47 17.08
CA ARG A 28 6.18 11.91 17.25
C ARG A 28 5.27 12.53 18.30
N ARG A 29 5.66 13.70 18.83
CA ARG A 29 4.82 14.47 19.75
C ARG A 29 3.73 15.22 18.97
N TRP A 30 2.48 14.84 19.20
CA TRP A 30 1.30 15.49 18.64
C TRP A 30 0.72 16.51 19.63
N LYS A 31 0.26 17.67 19.14
CA LYS A 31 -0.37 18.69 19.98
C LYS A 31 -1.69 18.22 20.61
N SER A 32 -2.43 17.37 19.91
CA SER A 32 -3.68 16.78 20.37
C SER A 32 -4.05 15.57 19.53
N ILE A 33 -4.96 14.72 20.05
CA ILE A 33 -5.55 13.62 19.29
C ILE A 33 -6.31 14.10 18.04
N LYS A 34 -6.92 15.30 18.09
CA LYS A 34 -7.64 15.90 16.96
C LYS A 34 -6.68 16.22 15.80
N THR A 35 -5.53 16.81 16.12
CA THR A 35 -4.48 17.12 15.13
C THR A 35 -3.95 15.85 14.47
N PHE A 36 -3.73 14.79 15.26
CA PHE A 36 -3.30 13.49 14.74
C PHE A 36 -4.35 12.86 13.82
N LYS A 37 -5.60 12.75 14.27
CA LYS A 37 -6.68 12.16 13.46
C LYS A 37 -6.90 12.93 12.16
N ARG A 38 -6.76 14.27 12.15
CA ARG A 38 -6.82 15.06 10.92
C ARG A 38 -5.69 14.67 9.96
N HIS A 39 -4.46 14.51 10.46
CA HIS A 39 -3.33 14.08 9.64
C HIS A 39 -3.53 12.66 9.09
N GLN A 40 -3.98 11.71 9.92
CA GLN A 40 -4.26 10.34 9.50
C GLN A 40 -5.34 10.25 8.42
N ARG A 41 -6.38 11.10 8.47
CA ARG A 41 -7.41 11.15 7.42
C ARG A 41 -6.85 11.57 6.06
N VAL A 42 -5.93 12.54 6.06
CA VAL A 42 -5.23 12.95 4.82
C VAL A 42 -4.38 11.80 4.31
N TRP A 43 -3.60 11.15 5.18
CA TRP A 43 -2.80 9.99 4.79
C TRP A 43 -3.64 8.83 4.27
N ALA A 44 -4.81 8.56 4.86
CA ALA A 44 -5.72 7.53 4.39
C ALA A 44 -6.21 7.85 2.96
N LEU A 45 -6.67 9.09 2.72
CA LEU A 45 -7.11 9.52 1.39
C LEU A 45 -5.97 9.44 0.37
N THR A 46 -4.79 9.97 0.70
CA THR A 46 -3.60 9.91 -0.16
C THR A 46 -3.23 8.46 -0.48
N SER A 47 -3.28 7.56 0.50
CA SER A 47 -2.98 6.14 0.29
C SER A 47 -3.98 5.49 -0.66
N PHE A 48 -5.28 5.79 -0.52
CA PHE A 48 -6.31 5.31 -1.46
C PHE A 48 -6.05 5.78 -2.89
N VAL A 49 -5.70 7.06 -3.08
CA VAL A 49 -5.39 7.61 -4.40
C VAL A 49 -4.14 6.91 -4.99
N ILE A 50 -3.08 6.76 -4.21
CA ILE A 50 -1.86 6.07 -4.65
C ILE A 50 -2.15 4.61 -5.04
N ILE A 51 -2.90 3.87 -4.22
CA ILE A 51 -3.28 2.49 -4.51
C ILE A 51 -4.10 2.41 -5.80
N ALA A 52 -5.06 3.32 -6.00
CA ALA A 52 -5.86 3.35 -7.22
C ALA A 52 -4.98 3.58 -8.47
N ILE A 53 -4.00 4.48 -8.41
CA ILE A 53 -3.04 4.72 -9.50
C ILE A 53 -2.21 3.45 -9.77
N ILE A 54 -1.64 2.83 -8.73
CA ILE A 54 -0.83 1.62 -8.88
C ILE A 54 -1.65 0.49 -9.51
N VAL A 55 -2.87 0.25 -9.03
CA VAL A 55 -3.77 -0.78 -9.58
C VAL A 55 -4.09 -0.48 -11.05
N THR A 56 -4.36 0.78 -11.38
CA THR A 56 -4.63 1.20 -12.78
C THR A 56 -3.42 0.95 -13.67
N LEU A 57 -2.23 1.35 -13.25
CA LEU A 57 -1.00 1.15 -14.02
C LEU A 57 -0.66 -0.34 -14.19
N LEU A 58 -0.85 -1.15 -13.14
CA LEU A 58 -0.66 -2.60 -13.22
C LEU A 58 -1.65 -3.22 -14.22
N PHE A 59 -2.92 -2.82 -14.19
CA PHE A 59 -3.91 -3.31 -15.14
C PHE A 59 -3.54 -2.96 -16.59
N LEU A 60 -3.16 -1.70 -16.85
CA LEU A 60 -2.72 -1.27 -18.17
C LEU A 60 -1.45 -2.03 -18.64
N PHE A 61 -0.51 -2.26 -17.72
CA PHE A 61 0.71 -3.01 -18.01
C PHE A 61 0.42 -4.47 -18.36
N LEU A 62 -0.50 -5.13 -17.63
CA LEU A 62 -0.93 -6.50 -17.94
C LEU A 62 -1.63 -6.58 -19.31
N GLU A 63 -2.48 -5.62 -19.64
CA GLU A 63 -3.11 -5.56 -20.97
C GLU A 63 -2.11 -5.33 -22.09
N LEU A 64 -1.06 -4.52 -21.85
CA LEU A 64 0.03 -4.33 -22.80
C LEU A 64 0.79 -5.64 -23.05
N ILE A 65 1.16 -6.35 -21.98
CA ILE A 65 1.83 -7.66 -22.10
C ILE A 65 0.95 -8.63 -22.88
N ARG A 66 -0.35 -8.70 -22.56
CA ARG A 66 -1.30 -9.57 -23.26
C ARG A 66 -1.35 -9.27 -24.76
N LYS A 67 -1.42 -7.99 -25.15
CA LYS A 67 -1.40 -7.58 -26.55
C LYS A 67 -0.09 -7.97 -27.25
N LEU A 68 1.05 -7.74 -26.61
CA LEU A 68 2.34 -8.11 -27.16
C LEU A 68 2.46 -9.62 -27.35
N ALA A 69 2.02 -10.41 -26.37
CA ALA A 69 2.02 -11.87 -26.47
C ALA A 69 1.17 -12.38 -27.64
N LEU A 70 -0.02 -11.81 -27.86
CA LEU A 70 -0.87 -12.16 -29.00
C LEU A 70 -0.20 -11.84 -30.35
N ASN A 71 0.47 -10.69 -30.47
CA ASN A 71 1.20 -10.30 -31.69
C ASN A 71 2.42 -11.18 -32.00
N LEU A 72 2.97 -11.88 -31.00
CA LEU A 72 4.12 -12.78 -31.20
C LEU A 72 3.68 -14.21 -31.58
N VAL A 73 2.42 -14.55 -31.33
CA VAL A 73 1.85 -15.90 -31.54
C VAL A 73 0.97 -15.97 -32.80
N GLY A 74 0.36 -14.85 -33.20
CA GLY A 74 -0.38 -14.72 -34.47
C GLY A 74 0.51 -14.25 -35.61
#